data_AF-A0A964XHM0-F1
#
_entry.id   AF-A0A964XHM0-F1
#
_cell.length_a   1.000
_cell.length_b   1.000
_cell.length_c   1.000
_cell.angle_alpha   90.00
_cell.angle_beta   90.00
_cell.angle_gamma   90.00
#
_symmetry.space_group_name_H-M   'P 1'
#
loop_
_entity.id
_entity.type
_entity.pdbx_description
1 polymer ?
#
loop_
_entity_poly.entity_id
_entity_poly.type
_entity_poly.pdbx_seq_one_letter_code
_entity_poly.pdbx_strand_id
1 'polypeptide(L)'
;MAPFSHDLSGRGAQFVDIMEAAYGEATRLPQDPTLTYRMTGYYAFNWWRYEHAVHPLTPSVILETGFLTNAADREILVGAPEIAAEGLASGVLAFLASEPELSRGRMPRMIDTPVSGTYVCLEGRWDASDPPEEHGAPCRPGLRTSEGERIGLMSSGGAQEQELRSTASGTPLTVNGTYTPMVGVRDLTWYDFRVRGVIDAAFVTQNEGQARR
;
A
#
# COMPACT_ATOMS: atom_id res chain seq x y z
N MET A 1 2.10 10.17 -20.60
CA MET A 1 1.06 9.55 -19.74
C MET A 1 0.98 10.31 -18.41
N ALA A 2 -0.15 10.32 -17.68
CA ALA A 2 -0.29 11.15 -16.47
C ALA A 2 -0.51 10.30 -15.20
N PRO A 3 0.29 10.50 -14.13
CA PRO A 3 0.01 9.92 -12.83
C PRO A 3 -1.03 10.76 -12.08
N PHE A 4 -1.66 10.17 -11.07
CA PHE A 4 -2.53 10.93 -10.18
C PHE A 4 -1.72 11.87 -9.27
N SER A 5 -2.15 13.13 -9.16
CA SER A 5 -1.42 14.18 -8.41
C SER A 5 -1.32 13.96 -6.90
N HIS A 6 -2.21 13.13 -6.35
CA HIS A 6 -2.32 12.83 -4.92
C HIS A 6 -2.28 11.32 -4.72
N ASP A 7 -1.44 10.66 -5.50
CA ASP A 7 -1.16 9.23 -5.38
C ASP A 7 -0.47 8.97 -4.02
N LEU A 8 -1.19 8.28 -3.12
CA LEU A 8 -0.65 7.93 -1.81
C LEU A 8 0.23 6.68 -1.87
N SER A 9 0.19 5.92 -2.98
CA SER A 9 1.13 4.81 -3.17
C SER A 9 2.55 5.31 -3.40
N GLY A 10 2.70 6.53 -3.94
CA GLY A 10 3.99 7.13 -4.30
C GLY A 10 4.64 6.49 -5.53
N ARG A 11 3.88 5.75 -6.34
CA ARG A 11 4.41 4.90 -7.43
C ARG A 11 3.83 5.19 -8.80
N GLY A 12 2.87 6.09 -8.90
CA GLY A 12 2.29 6.51 -10.17
C GLY A 12 3.33 7.07 -11.13
N ALA A 13 4.29 7.87 -10.65
CA ALA A 13 5.36 8.40 -11.51
C ALA A 13 6.25 7.29 -12.08
N GLN A 14 6.71 6.36 -11.24
CA GLN A 14 7.45 5.18 -11.67
C GLN A 14 6.63 4.35 -12.67
N PHE A 15 5.32 4.21 -12.44
CA PHE A 15 4.44 3.46 -13.33
C PHE A 15 4.35 4.15 -14.71
N VAL A 16 4.24 5.48 -14.76
CA VAL A 16 4.29 6.25 -16.00
C VAL A 16 5.59 5.99 -16.76
N ASP A 17 6.74 6.12 -16.11
CA ASP A 17 8.05 5.95 -16.76
C ASP A 17 8.18 4.55 -17.40
N ILE A 18 7.75 3.51 -16.68
CA ILE A 18 7.79 2.13 -17.16
C ILE A 18 6.83 1.92 -18.34
N MET A 19 5.60 2.44 -18.24
CA MET A 19 4.61 2.31 -19.31
C MET A 19 5.03 3.06 -20.57
N GLU A 20 5.61 4.25 -20.41
CA GLU A 20 6.11 5.06 -21.51
C GLU A 20 7.25 4.37 -22.27
N ALA A 21 8.20 3.78 -21.54
CA ALA A 21 9.28 3.00 -22.14
C ALA A 21 8.74 1.79 -22.91
N ALA A 22 7.90 0.96 -22.29
CA ALA A 22 7.38 -0.26 -22.90
C ALA A 22 6.47 0.01 -24.11
N TYR A 23 5.56 0.98 -23.99
CA TYR A 23 4.63 1.30 -25.07
C TYR A 23 5.35 1.98 -26.24
N GLY A 24 6.31 2.87 -25.96
CA GLY A 24 7.13 3.53 -26.98
C GLY A 24 8.03 2.55 -27.74
N GLU A 25 8.60 1.56 -27.04
CA GLU A 25 9.40 0.50 -27.68
C GLU A 25 8.55 -0.34 -28.64
N ALA A 26 7.40 -0.82 -28.19
CA ALA A 26 6.53 -1.70 -28.96
C ALA A 26 5.92 -0.99 -30.19
N THR A 27 5.39 0.22 -30.00
CA THR A 27 4.62 0.91 -31.05
C THR A 27 5.47 1.82 -31.93
N ARG A 28 6.64 2.26 -31.45
CA ARG A 28 7.49 3.26 -32.12
C ARG A 28 6.79 4.60 -32.36
N LEU A 29 5.63 4.83 -31.75
CA LEU A 29 4.93 6.10 -31.82
C LEU A 29 5.71 7.18 -31.05
N PRO A 30 5.74 8.43 -31.56
CA PRO A 30 6.34 9.54 -30.83
C PRO A 30 5.55 9.84 -29.57
N GLN A 31 6.24 10.20 -28.49
CA GLN A 31 5.58 10.71 -27.30
C GLN A 31 5.01 12.11 -27.54
N ASP A 32 3.78 12.32 -27.09
CA ASP A 32 3.18 13.66 -27.03
C ASP A 32 3.43 14.27 -25.63
N PRO A 33 4.17 15.39 -25.52
CA PRO A 33 4.43 16.05 -24.25
C PRO A 33 3.24 16.86 -23.70
N THR A 34 2.10 16.91 -24.38
CA THR A 34 0.96 17.79 -24.04
C THR A 34 0.11 17.31 -22.86
N LEU A 35 0.74 16.86 -21.78
CA LEU A 35 0.05 16.56 -20.53
C LEU A 35 -0.39 17.85 -19.85
N THR A 36 -1.69 17.95 -19.56
CA THR A 36 -2.21 19.05 -18.75
C THR A 36 -2.34 18.62 -17.29
N TYR A 37 -2.13 19.55 -16.35
CA TYR A 37 -2.38 19.32 -14.92
C TYR A 37 -3.80 18.81 -14.64
N ARG A 38 -4.77 19.10 -15.50
CA ARG A 38 -6.14 18.61 -15.34
C ARG A 38 -6.26 17.08 -15.50
N MET A 39 -5.32 16.44 -16.20
CA MET A 39 -5.30 15.00 -16.38
C MET A 39 -4.89 14.25 -15.11
N THR A 40 -4.17 14.91 -14.19
CA THR A 40 -3.75 14.31 -12.90
C THR A 40 -4.85 14.35 -11.82
N GLY A 41 -6.08 14.76 -12.18
CA GLY A 41 -7.24 14.87 -11.30
C GLY A 41 -8.50 14.21 -11.84
N TYR A 42 -8.34 13.27 -12.79
CA TYR A 42 -9.44 12.58 -13.46
C TYR A 42 -10.34 11.81 -12.49
N TYR A 43 -11.63 11.70 -12.81
CA TYR A 43 -12.65 11.19 -11.89
C TYR A 43 -12.33 9.78 -11.38
N ALA A 44 -11.69 8.96 -12.20
CA ALA A 44 -11.39 7.58 -11.86
C ALA A 44 -10.37 7.44 -10.72
N PHE A 45 -9.59 8.46 -10.36
CA PHE A 45 -8.64 8.41 -9.23
C PHE A 45 -8.87 9.51 -8.20
N ASN A 46 -9.84 10.40 -8.44
CA ASN A 46 -10.10 11.56 -7.61
C ASN A 46 -10.97 11.19 -6.38
N TRP A 47 -10.36 10.41 -5.49
CA TRP A 47 -11.00 9.75 -4.34
C TRP A 47 -11.55 10.71 -3.28
N TRP A 48 -10.99 11.92 -3.13
CA TRP A 48 -11.59 12.91 -2.21
C TRP A 48 -12.87 13.53 -2.75
N ARG A 49 -13.16 13.34 -4.05
CA ARG A 49 -14.32 13.94 -4.71
C ARG A 49 -15.38 12.92 -5.11
N TYR A 50 -14.99 11.68 -5.45
CA TYR A 50 -15.90 10.67 -5.98
C TYR A 50 -15.81 9.35 -5.20
N GLU A 51 -16.98 8.84 -4.81
CA GLU A 51 -17.13 7.56 -4.09
C GLU A 51 -16.65 6.35 -4.89
N HIS A 52 -16.80 6.39 -6.22
CA HIS A 52 -16.43 5.28 -7.12
C HIS A 52 -15.04 5.44 -7.74
N ALA A 53 -14.17 6.27 -7.14
CA ALA A 53 -12.79 6.39 -7.56
C ALA A 53 -11.95 5.18 -7.10
N VAL A 54 -10.87 4.93 -7.83
CA VAL A 54 -9.83 3.98 -7.44
C VAL A 54 -9.22 4.43 -6.11
N HIS A 55 -8.94 3.45 -5.27
CA HIS A 55 -8.36 3.64 -3.95
C HIS A 55 -7.02 4.41 -4.00
N PRO A 56 -6.77 5.41 -3.12
CA PRO A 56 -5.55 6.23 -3.15
C PRO A 56 -4.21 5.50 -3.04
N LEU A 57 -4.18 4.31 -2.46
CA LEU A 57 -2.98 3.46 -2.36
C LEU A 57 -2.82 2.49 -3.55
N THR A 58 -3.72 2.54 -4.53
CA THR A 58 -3.59 1.76 -5.76
C THR A 58 -2.94 2.65 -6.82
N PRO A 59 -1.70 2.34 -7.25
CA PRO A 59 -1.04 3.07 -8.33
C PRO A 59 -1.95 3.14 -9.57
N SER A 60 -2.20 4.35 -10.06
CA SER A 60 -3.15 4.60 -11.16
C SER A 60 -2.60 5.63 -12.12
N VAL A 61 -2.78 5.39 -13.42
CA VAL A 61 -2.30 6.25 -14.51
C VAL A 61 -3.35 6.33 -15.63
N ILE A 62 -3.37 7.45 -16.35
CA ILE A 62 -4.06 7.56 -17.65
C ILE A 62 -3.05 7.36 -18.76
N LEU A 63 -3.40 6.47 -19.68
CA LEU A 63 -2.66 6.22 -20.90
C LEU A 63 -3.48 6.71 -22.09
N GLU A 64 -2.89 7.64 -22.82
CA GLU A 64 -3.37 8.03 -24.15
C GLU A 64 -2.47 7.31 -25.15
N THR A 65 -3.06 6.40 -25.93
CA THR A 65 -2.33 5.41 -26.74
C THR A 65 -2.05 5.91 -28.17
N GLY A 66 -2.62 7.06 -28.54
CA GLY A 66 -2.47 7.71 -29.84
C GLY A 66 -3.78 8.40 -30.27
N PHE A 67 -3.77 9.05 -31.43
CA PHE A 67 -4.92 9.79 -31.95
C PHE A 67 -5.62 9.02 -33.08
N LEU A 68 -6.89 8.64 -32.87
CA LEU A 68 -7.69 8.00 -33.92
C LEU A 68 -7.91 8.90 -35.16
N THR A 69 -7.72 10.20 -35.05
CA THR A 69 -7.77 11.14 -36.18
C THR A 69 -6.49 11.12 -37.01
N ASN A 70 -5.35 10.75 -36.43
CA ASN A 70 -4.09 10.56 -37.13
C ASN A 70 -4.14 9.25 -37.94
N ALA A 71 -3.68 9.27 -39.19
CA ALA A 71 -3.65 8.07 -40.02
C ALA A 71 -2.61 7.06 -39.52
N ALA A 72 -1.40 7.51 -39.16
CA ALA A 72 -0.30 6.67 -38.72
C ALA A 72 -0.62 5.98 -37.38
N ASP A 73 -1.11 6.72 -36.39
CA ASP A 73 -1.47 6.13 -35.09
C ASP A 73 -2.58 5.08 -35.25
N ARG A 74 -3.55 5.34 -36.12
CA ARG A 74 -4.66 4.42 -36.40
C ARG A 74 -4.23 3.14 -37.09
N GLU A 75 -3.15 3.14 -37.88
CA GLU A 75 -2.58 1.90 -38.43
C GLU A 75 -2.20 0.93 -37.31
N ILE A 76 -1.67 1.44 -36.19
CA ILE A 76 -1.36 0.63 -35.02
C ILE A 76 -2.61 0.36 -34.19
N LEU A 77 -3.36 1.40 -33.81
CA LEU A 77 -4.49 1.25 -32.87
C LEU A 77 -5.66 0.42 -33.42
N VAL A 78 -5.84 0.39 -34.74
CA VAL A 78 -6.94 -0.32 -35.40
C VAL A 78 -6.45 -1.38 -36.37
N GLY A 79 -5.36 -1.11 -37.11
CA GLY A 79 -4.82 -2.05 -38.09
C GLY A 79 -3.97 -3.17 -37.48
N ALA A 80 -3.29 -2.90 -36.37
CA ALA A 80 -2.41 -3.85 -35.67
C ALA A 80 -2.52 -3.71 -34.12
N PRO A 81 -3.72 -3.81 -33.54
CA PRO A 81 -3.96 -3.53 -32.12
C PRO A 81 -3.16 -4.41 -31.17
N GLU A 82 -2.73 -5.59 -31.61
CA GLU A 82 -1.83 -6.50 -30.89
C GLU A 82 -0.51 -5.84 -30.49
N ILE A 83 0.04 -4.94 -31.31
CA ILE A 83 1.29 -4.22 -30.98
C ILE A 83 1.07 -3.28 -29.79
N ALA A 84 -0.04 -2.53 -29.80
CA ALA A 84 -0.42 -1.67 -28.69
C ALA A 84 -0.69 -2.49 -27.42
N ALA A 85 -1.40 -3.61 -27.55
CA ALA A 85 -1.70 -4.51 -26.44
C ALA A 85 -0.43 -5.13 -25.84
N GLU A 86 0.54 -5.54 -26.66
CA GLU A 86 1.82 -6.07 -26.22
C GLU A 86 2.62 -5.02 -25.43
N GLY A 87 2.70 -3.79 -25.93
CA GLY A 87 3.36 -2.68 -25.22
C GLY A 87 2.72 -2.39 -23.86
N LEU A 88 1.38 -2.38 -23.80
CA LEU A 88 0.64 -2.19 -22.56
C LEU A 88 0.87 -3.34 -21.57
N ALA A 89 0.74 -4.58 -22.02
CA ALA A 89 0.93 -5.76 -21.17
C ALA A 89 2.36 -5.83 -20.63
N SER A 90 3.36 -5.59 -21.48
CA SER A 90 4.78 -5.58 -21.10
C SER A 90 5.07 -4.51 -20.05
N GLY A 91 4.52 -3.30 -20.21
CA GLY A 91 4.67 -2.23 -19.22
C GLY A 91 4.05 -2.58 -17.86
N VAL A 92 2.84 -3.14 -17.85
CA VAL A 92 2.17 -3.57 -16.60
C VAL A 92 2.98 -4.66 -15.91
N LEU A 93 3.45 -5.67 -16.65
CA LEU A 93 4.27 -6.74 -16.10
C LEU A 93 5.60 -6.23 -15.55
N ALA A 94 6.27 -5.32 -16.27
CA ALA A 94 7.50 -4.68 -15.81
C ALA A 94 7.28 -3.86 -14.53
N PHE A 95 6.16 -3.14 -14.42
CA PHE A 95 5.80 -2.41 -13.20
C PHE A 95 5.58 -3.36 -12.02
N LEU A 96 4.83 -4.43 -12.20
CA LEU A 96 4.62 -5.45 -11.17
C LEU A 96 5.93 -6.15 -10.76
N ALA A 97 6.84 -6.36 -11.71
CA ALA A 97 8.17 -6.89 -11.44
C ALA A 97 9.09 -5.88 -10.71
N SER A 98 8.77 -4.58 -10.73
CA SER A 98 9.51 -3.55 -9.98
C SER A 98 9.12 -3.45 -8.50
N GLU A 99 8.06 -4.15 -8.08
CA GLU A 99 7.62 -4.24 -6.68
C GLU A 99 8.73 -4.78 -5.76
N PRO A 100 9.04 -4.11 -4.63
CA PRO A 100 9.86 -4.70 -3.58
C PRO A 100 9.26 -6.03 -3.07
N GLU A 101 10.09 -7.00 -2.71
CA GLU A 101 9.63 -8.31 -2.19
C GLU A 101 8.62 -8.21 -1.04
N LEU A 102 8.71 -7.16 -0.21
CA LEU A 102 7.81 -6.91 0.92
C LEU A 102 6.39 -6.47 0.51
N SER A 103 6.17 -5.93 -0.69
CA SER A 103 4.84 -5.57 -1.21
C SER A 103 4.19 -6.68 -2.04
N ARG A 104 4.95 -7.70 -2.47
CA ARG A 104 4.44 -8.86 -3.25
C ARG A 104 3.55 -9.82 -2.46
N GLY A 105 3.43 -9.67 -1.14
CA GLY A 105 2.70 -10.61 -0.29
C GLY A 105 1.32 -10.11 0.13
N ARG A 106 0.30 -10.20 -0.74
CA ARG A 106 -1.11 -9.98 -0.33
C ARG A 106 -1.73 -11.23 0.36
N MET A 107 -0.91 -12.22 0.68
CA MET A 107 -1.32 -13.43 1.40
C MET A 107 -0.78 -13.37 2.82
N PRO A 108 -1.55 -13.78 3.85
CA PRO A 108 -1.01 -14.01 5.18
C PRO A 108 0.25 -14.86 5.06
N ARG A 109 1.38 -14.34 5.54
CA ARG A 109 2.62 -15.10 5.59
C ARG A 109 2.92 -15.45 7.03
N MET A 110 3.31 -16.70 7.26
CA MET A 110 3.93 -17.06 8.52
C MET A 110 5.22 -16.23 8.65
N ILE A 111 5.42 -15.63 9.81
CA ILE A 111 6.66 -14.92 10.10
C ILE A 111 7.73 -15.97 10.35
N ASP A 112 8.58 -16.23 9.35
CA ASP A 112 9.68 -17.20 9.50
C ASP A 112 10.79 -16.69 10.44
N THR A 113 10.84 -15.38 10.68
CA THR A 113 11.81 -14.73 11.59
C THR A 113 11.09 -13.79 12.55
N PRO A 114 11.12 -14.04 13.88
CA PRO A 114 10.42 -13.22 14.86
C PRO A 114 10.73 -11.72 14.71
N VAL A 115 9.68 -10.89 14.70
CA VAL A 115 9.80 -9.44 14.57
C VAL A 115 10.12 -8.85 15.93
N SER A 116 11.22 -8.09 16.02
CA SER A 116 11.61 -7.41 17.26
C SER A 116 11.34 -5.92 17.18
N GLY A 117 10.93 -5.33 18.29
CA GLY A 117 10.60 -3.91 18.37
C GLY A 117 10.30 -3.48 19.80
N THR A 118 9.66 -2.32 19.93
CA THR A 118 9.19 -1.78 21.20
C THR A 118 7.67 -1.76 21.22
N TYR A 119 7.08 -2.15 22.34
CA TYR A 119 5.65 -2.03 22.54
C TYR A 119 5.22 -0.58 22.39
N VAL A 120 4.15 -0.35 21.64
CA VAL A 120 3.51 0.95 21.50
C VAL A 120 2.01 0.79 21.62
N CYS A 121 1.38 1.75 22.28
CA CYS A 121 -0.07 1.86 22.25
C CYS A 121 -0.48 2.44 20.89
N LEU A 122 -1.29 1.73 20.14
CA LEU A 122 -1.86 2.24 18.90
C LEU A 122 -3.20 2.92 19.22
N GLU A 123 -3.31 4.17 18.81
CA GLU A 123 -4.52 4.99 18.95
C GLU A 123 -5.34 4.90 17.65
N GLY A 124 -6.66 5.07 17.74
CA GLY A 124 -7.57 5.10 16.58
C GLY A 124 -8.61 3.97 16.54
N ARG A 125 -9.46 4.01 15.52
CA ARG A 125 -10.58 3.07 15.28
C ARG A 125 -10.11 1.88 14.44
N TRP A 126 -10.26 0.64 14.92
CA TRP A 126 -9.77 -0.60 14.29
C TRP A 126 -10.89 -1.45 13.66
N ASP A 127 -12.13 -1.26 14.09
CA ASP A 127 -13.30 -1.88 13.48
C ASP A 127 -14.55 -0.98 13.57
N ALA A 128 -15.63 -1.41 12.92
CA ALA A 128 -16.90 -0.67 12.91
C ALA A 128 -17.57 -0.53 14.28
N SER A 129 -17.24 -1.43 15.20
CA SER A 129 -17.77 -1.49 16.56
C SER A 129 -17.01 -0.61 17.55
N ASP A 130 -15.78 -0.21 17.23
CA ASP A 130 -15.03 0.75 18.05
C ASP A 130 -15.77 2.11 18.05
N PRO A 131 -15.87 2.80 19.19
CA PRO A 131 -16.43 4.15 19.23
C PRO A 131 -15.57 5.12 18.38
N PRO A 132 -16.15 6.22 17.85
CA PRO A 132 -15.38 7.27 17.18
C PRO A 132 -14.25 7.77 18.08
N GLU A 133 -13.16 8.32 17.51
CA GLU A 133 -11.97 8.82 18.23
C GLU A 133 -12.34 9.70 19.43
N GLU A 134 -12.54 9.07 20.57
CA GLU A 134 -12.88 9.69 21.84
C GLU A 134 -11.65 9.53 22.75
N HIS A 135 -11.26 10.61 23.42
CA HIS A 135 -10.18 10.57 24.39
C HIS A 135 -10.48 9.50 25.46
N GLY A 136 -9.68 8.43 25.48
CA GLY A 136 -9.91 7.27 26.36
C GLY A 136 -10.21 5.95 25.65
N ALA A 137 -10.12 5.87 24.32
CA ALA A 137 -10.19 4.61 23.60
C ALA A 137 -9.20 3.56 24.18
N PRO A 138 -9.62 2.29 24.32
CA PRO A 138 -8.80 1.27 24.97
C PRO A 138 -7.53 0.99 24.17
N CYS A 139 -6.39 1.01 24.86
CA CYS A 139 -5.08 0.81 24.23
C CYS A 139 -5.04 -0.47 23.39
N ARG A 140 -4.77 -0.35 22.08
CA ARG A 140 -4.57 -1.50 21.19
C ARG A 140 -3.09 -1.85 21.13
N PRO A 141 -2.71 -3.11 21.40
CA PRO A 141 -1.33 -3.55 21.32
C PRO A 141 -0.69 -3.32 19.96
N GLY A 142 0.49 -2.72 19.96
CA GLY A 142 1.29 -2.54 18.76
C GLY A 142 2.78 -2.74 19.02
N LEU A 143 3.50 -2.98 17.92
CA LEU A 143 4.94 -3.08 17.88
C LEU A 143 5.50 -1.98 16.99
N ARG A 144 6.45 -1.21 17.50
CA ARG A 144 7.27 -0.29 16.71
C ARG A 144 8.64 -0.91 16.44
N THR A 145 8.94 -1.18 15.18
CA THR A 145 10.22 -1.79 14.76
C THR A 145 11.38 -0.79 14.90
N SER A 146 12.62 -1.26 14.78
CA SER A 146 13.81 -0.41 14.75
C SER A 146 13.82 0.59 13.57
N GLU A 147 13.10 0.26 12.49
CA GLU A 147 12.93 1.11 11.31
C GLU A 147 11.81 2.16 11.51
N GLY A 148 11.14 2.16 12.67
CA GLY A 148 10.08 3.10 13.01
C GLY A 148 8.70 2.70 12.48
N GLU A 149 8.57 1.54 11.84
CA GLU A 149 7.29 1.02 11.37
C GLU A 149 6.39 0.63 12.54
N ARG A 150 5.07 0.84 12.40
CA ARG A 150 4.08 0.40 13.38
C ARG A 150 3.32 -0.81 12.84
N ILE A 151 3.20 -1.83 13.67
CA ILE A 151 2.54 -3.10 13.35
C ILE A 151 1.55 -3.39 14.48
N GLY A 152 0.30 -3.72 14.15
CA GLY A 152 -0.68 -4.12 15.15
C GLY A 152 -0.42 -5.53 15.65
N LEU A 153 -0.73 -5.79 16.92
CA LEU A 153 -0.64 -7.12 17.52
C LEU A 153 -2.05 -7.59 17.87
N MET A 154 -2.45 -8.72 17.30
CA MET A 154 -3.67 -9.46 17.66
C MET A 154 -3.27 -10.78 18.32
N SER A 155 -4.14 -11.33 19.18
CA SER A 155 -4.00 -12.71 19.64
C SER A 155 -5.37 -13.35 19.64
N SER A 156 -5.52 -14.43 18.88
CA SER A 156 -6.76 -15.21 18.80
C SER A 156 -7.16 -15.88 20.13
N GLY A 157 -6.27 -15.93 21.12
CA GLY A 157 -6.56 -16.36 22.50
C GLY A 157 -6.44 -15.21 23.49
N GLY A 158 -7.57 -14.58 23.85
CA GLY A 158 -7.65 -13.29 24.57
C GLY A 158 -6.84 -13.10 25.87
N ALA A 159 -6.20 -14.13 26.43
CA ALA A 159 -5.28 -14.00 27.56
C ALA A 159 -4.01 -13.21 27.20
N GLN A 160 -3.41 -13.48 26.04
CA GLN A 160 -2.18 -12.81 25.59
C GLN A 160 -2.45 -11.35 25.18
N GLU A 161 -3.65 -11.07 24.69
CA GLU A 161 -4.09 -9.71 24.39
C GLU A 161 -4.24 -8.87 25.67
N GLN A 162 -4.74 -9.44 26.76
CA GLN A 162 -4.87 -8.73 28.04
C GLN A 162 -3.51 -8.40 28.67
N GLU A 163 -2.52 -9.29 28.54
CA GLU A 163 -1.14 -9.05 28.98
C GLU A 163 -0.44 -7.98 28.12
N LEU A 164 -0.65 -8.01 26.81
CA LEU A 164 -0.18 -6.95 25.93
C LEU A 164 -0.80 -5.59 26.27
N ARG A 165 -2.07 -5.54 26.69
CA ARG A 165 -2.74 -4.28 27.09
C ARG A 165 -2.22 -3.70 28.41
N SER A 166 -1.63 -4.52 29.28
CA SER A 166 -0.98 -4.06 30.53
C SER A 166 0.51 -3.79 30.36
N THR A 167 1.09 -4.03 29.18
CA THR A 167 2.51 -3.79 28.89
C THR A 167 2.82 -2.29 28.79
N ALA A 168 3.92 -1.85 29.41
CA ALA A 168 4.34 -0.45 29.35
C ALA A 168 4.83 -0.06 27.94
N SER A 169 4.49 1.15 27.50
CA SER A 169 5.03 1.73 26.27
C SER A 169 6.56 1.79 26.31
N GLY A 170 7.22 1.32 25.24
CA GLY A 170 8.68 1.24 25.15
C GLY A 170 9.29 -0.10 25.56
N THR A 171 8.52 -1.04 26.11
CA THR A 171 9.03 -2.38 26.47
C THR A 171 9.53 -3.11 25.22
N PRO A 172 10.78 -3.63 25.22
CA PRO A 172 11.29 -4.43 24.12
C PRO A 172 10.52 -5.75 23.99
N LEU A 173 9.97 -6.01 22.80
CA LEU A 173 9.23 -7.22 22.48
C LEU A 173 9.88 -7.93 21.29
N THR A 174 9.84 -9.26 21.34
CA THR A 174 10.02 -10.11 20.17
C THR A 174 8.72 -10.89 19.97
N VAL A 175 8.16 -10.79 18.77
CA VAL A 175 6.84 -11.35 18.43
C VAL A 175 7.00 -12.36 17.31
N ASN A 176 6.41 -13.53 17.48
CA ASN A 176 6.26 -14.53 16.44
C ASN A 176 4.77 -14.77 16.15
N GLY A 177 4.41 -15.03 14.90
CA GLY A 177 3.01 -15.16 14.50
C GLY A 177 2.78 -15.15 13.00
N THR A 178 1.54 -14.89 12.60
CA THR A 178 1.17 -14.74 11.18
C THR A 178 1.01 -13.26 10.86
N TYR A 179 1.82 -12.74 9.93
CA TYR A 179 1.73 -11.35 9.49
C TYR A 179 0.73 -11.23 8.33
N THR A 180 -0.21 -10.31 8.50
CA THR A 180 -1.17 -9.89 7.49
C THR A 180 -0.96 -8.40 7.21
N PRO A 181 -0.50 -8.00 6.02
CA PRO A 181 -0.33 -6.59 5.70
C PRO A 181 -1.67 -5.86 5.65
N MET A 182 -1.69 -4.61 6.13
CA MET A 182 -2.87 -3.75 6.12
C MET A 182 -2.66 -2.60 5.14
N VAL A 183 -3.70 -2.32 4.37
CA VAL A 183 -3.78 -1.15 3.49
C VAL A 183 -4.71 -0.17 4.18
N GLY A 184 -4.13 0.81 4.88
CA GLY A 184 -4.90 1.84 5.59
C GLY A 184 -5.63 2.75 4.60
N VAL A 185 -6.95 2.85 4.73
CA VAL A 185 -7.79 3.76 3.93
C VAL A 185 -8.44 4.74 4.87
N ARG A 186 -8.21 6.04 4.67
CA ARG A 186 -8.71 7.08 5.56
C ARG A 186 -10.24 7.16 5.63
N ASP A 187 -10.96 6.58 4.68
CA ASP A 187 -12.43 6.72 4.59
C ASP A 187 -13.21 5.43 4.26
N LEU A 188 -12.57 4.27 4.07
CA LEU A 188 -13.30 3.02 3.73
C LEU A 188 -12.76 1.73 4.37
N THR A 189 -11.72 1.79 5.21
CA THR A 189 -11.34 0.67 6.08
C THR A 189 -10.88 1.17 7.44
N TRP A 190 -11.31 0.45 8.46
CA TRP A 190 -11.22 0.79 9.87
C TRP A 190 -9.80 0.69 10.46
N TYR A 191 -8.77 1.40 9.97
CA TYR A 191 -7.44 1.31 10.58
C TYR A 191 -6.66 2.64 10.51
N ASP A 192 -5.84 2.92 11.54
CA ASP A 192 -4.82 3.98 11.50
C ASP A 192 -3.86 3.70 10.32
N PHE A 193 -3.77 4.65 9.38
CA PHE A 193 -2.93 4.61 8.18
C PHE A 193 -1.43 4.44 8.46
N ARG A 194 -1.01 4.55 9.73
CA ARG A 194 0.38 4.36 10.17
C ARG A 194 0.72 2.89 10.43
N VAL A 195 -0.28 2.01 10.48
CA VAL A 195 -0.08 0.57 10.72
C VAL A 195 0.15 -0.15 9.39
N ARG A 196 1.33 -0.77 9.22
CA ARG A 196 1.72 -1.49 8.00
C ARG A 196 1.02 -2.85 7.84
N GLY A 197 0.56 -3.42 8.96
CA GLY A 197 -0.06 -4.73 9.02
C GLY A 197 -0.31 -5.19 10.44
N VAL A 198 -0.83 -6.39 10.59
CA VAL A 198 -1.11 -7.02 11.88
C VAL A 198 -0.45 -8.38 11.97
N ILE A 199 0.11 -8.67 13.14
CA ILE A 199 0.60 -9.98 13.51
C ILE A 199 -0.46 -10.64 14.41
N ASP A 200 -1.01 -11.77 13.99
CA ASP A 200 -1.67 -12.70 14.93
C ASP A 200 -0.57 -13.43 15.68
N ALA A 201 -0.27 -12.95 16.88
CA ALA A 201 0.85 -13.38 17.70
C ALA A 201 0.59 -14.79 18.22
N ALA A 202 1.45 -15.73 17.83
CA ALA A 202 1.54 -17.05 18.44
C ALA A 202 2.31 -16.97 19.78
N PHE A 203 3.38 -16.17 19.80
CA PHE A 203 4.22 -15.98 20.98
C PHE A 203 4.74 -14.54 21.07
N VAL A 204 4.73 -13.98 22.27
CA VAL A 204 5.33 -12.69 22.60
C VAL A 204 6.32 -12.91 23.74
N THR A 205 7.57 -12.51 23.55
CA THR A 205 8.57 -12.50 24.60
C THR A 205 8.96 -11.07 24.93
N GLN A 206 8.81 -10.67 26.20
CA GLN A 206 9.38 -9.43 26.70
C GLN A 206 10.87 -9.67 26.95
N ASN A 207 11.73 -8.94 26.24
CA ASN A 207 13.15 -9.00 26.52
C ASN A 207 13.37 -8.10 27.73
N GLU A 208 13.56 -8.70 28.91
CA GLU A 208 13.98 -7.95 30.10
C GLU A 208 15.24 -7.17 29.74
N GLY A 209 15.10 -5.85 29.61
CA GLY A 209 16.26 -4.99 29.56
C GLY A 209 17.06 -5.26 30.82
N GLN A 210 18.29 -5.76 30.66
CA GLN A 210 19.29 -5.75 31.73
C GLN A 210 19.31 -4.34 32.32
N ALA A 211 18.64 -4.17 33.47
CA ALA A 211 18.83 -3.01 34.30
C ALA A 211 20.32 -3.00 34.65
N ARG A 212 21.04 -2.02 34.10
CA ARG A 212 22.40 -1.72 34.56
C ARG A 212 22.31 -1.47 36.08
N ARG A 213 23.27 -2.10 36.76
CA ARG A 213 23.55 -2.06 38.20
C ARG A 213 23.43 -0.67 38.82
#